data_AF-C0D1J4-F1
#
_entry.id   AF-C0D1J4-F1
#
_cell.length_a   1.000
_cell.length_b   1.000
_cell.length_c   1.000
_cell.angle_alpha   90.00
_cell.angle_beta   90.00
_cell.angle_gamma   90.00
#
_symmetry.space_group_name_H-M   'P 1'
#
loop_
_entity.id
_entity.type
_entity.pdbx_description
1 polymer ?
#
loop_
_entity_poly.entity_id
_entity_poly.type
_entity_poly.pdbx_seq_one_letter_code
_entity_poly.pdbx_strand_id
1 'polypeptide(L)'
;MKLSKAGLSYNPMTNAIENRNRDWLVEAPDLGFLFPAFNDRNTDLHSLLYYSKNPEELSTQLIDEVLGCTIPLSAKSQKETFQAIVEETLGENCDFETVKNIHESLSEMLEERKEDPEPLTLDKYQVKRLLENNGADPEKLQELDTIYPTDEKSREASFVATNVVSTRGFEIKTPDVSIKVAPDKTYLVQTKMVEGRSCIVIEVNEHVEINGISVKPIRSKQDEE
;
A
#
# COMPACT_ATOMS: atom_id res chain seq x y z
N MET A 1 7.05 18.10 24.92
CA MET A 1 8.25 17.97 25.77
C MET A 1 8.26 16.60 26.40
N LYS A 2 9.43 15.99 26.59
CA LYS A 2 9.56 14.69 27.26
C LYS A 2 10.76 14.70 28.19
N LEU A 3 10.65 13.96 29.29
CA LEU A 3 11.78 13.71 30.16
C LEU A 3 12.86 12.92 29.42
N SER A 4 14.12 13.33 29.55
CA SER A 4 15.29 12.60 29.05
C SER A 4 15.27 11.10 29.41
N LYS A 5 15.99 10.26 28.67
CA LYS A 5 15.93 8.79 28.87
C LYS A 5 16.22 8.42 30.33
N ALA A 6 15.42 7.51 30.87
CA ALA A 6 15.66 6.96 32.21
C ALA A 6 17.02 6.25 32.26
N GLY A 7 17.69 6.35 33.39
CA GLY A 7 18.98 5.72 33.61
C GLY A 7 19.44 5.88 35.05
N LEU A 8 20.55 5.24 35.38
CA LEU A 8 21.22 5.41 36.66
C LEU A 8 22.45 6.30 36.46
N SER A 9 22.75 7.13 37.45
CA SER A 9 23.97 7.94 37.49
C SER A 9 24.62 7.82 38.87
N TYR A 10 25.94 7.79 38.89
CA TYR A 10 26.69 7.84 40.14
C TYR A 10 26.63 9.24 40.73
N ASN A 11 26.20 9.35 41.99
CA ASN A 11 26.16 10.58 42.75
C ASN A 11 27.40 10.66 43.66
N PRO A 12 28.37 11.56 43.38
CA PRO A 12 29.62 11.65 44.14
C PRO A 12 29.43 12.18 45.56
N MET A 13 28.32 12.86 45.87
CA MET A 13 28.06 13.42 47.19
C MET A 13 27.52 12.37 48.17
N THR A 14 26.73 11.42 47.67
CA THR A 14 26.16 10.30 48.45
C THR A 14 26.95 8.99 48.27
N ASN A 15 27.91 8.97 47.35
CA ASN A 15 28.71 7.80 46.97
C ASN A 15 27.85 6.58 46.61
N ALA A 16 26.73 6.83 45.92
CA ALA A 16 25.74 5.82 45.56
C ALA A 16 25.34 5.95 44.08
N ILE A 17 24.87 4.84 43.51
CA ILE A 17 24.23 4.84 42.20
C ILE A 17 22.74 5.15 42.42
N GLU A 18 22.27 6.24 41.85
CA GLU A 18 20.91 6.74 42.01
C GLU A 18 20.22 6.87 40.66
N ASN A 19 18.90 7.02 40.68
CA ASN A 19 18.15 7.39 39.48
C ASN A 19 18.67 8.71 38.94
N ARG A 20 19.02 8.74 37.66
CA ARG A 20 19.44 9.95 36.97
C ARG A 20 18.33 10.98 37.03
N ASN A 21 18.66 12.20 37.44
CA ASN A 21 17.72 13.31 37.36
C ASN A 21 17.40 13.59 35.87
N ARG A 22 16.11 13.63 35.53
CA ARG A 22 15.65 13.67 34.15
C ARG A 22 15.25 15.10 33.81
N ASP A 23 16.00 15.73 32.91
CA ASP A 23 15.63 17.05 32.41
C ASP A 23 14.47 16.97 31.41
N TRP A 24 13.69 18.05 31.34
CA TRP A 24 12.69 18.26 30.30
C TRP A 24 13.39 18.63 28.99
N LEU A 25 13.24 17.76 27.99
CA LEU A 25 13.73 18.01 26.65
C LEU A 25 12.57 18.47 25.74
N VAL A 26 12.84 19.48 24.92
CA VAL A 26 12.01 19.78 23.75
C VAL A 26 12.28 18.70 22.71
N GLU A 27 11.22 18.01 22.27
CA GLU A 27 11.33 17.02 21.19
C GLU A 27 11.17 17.70 19.84
N ALA A 28 11.41 16.96 18.76
CA ALA A 28 11.02 17.39 17.42
C ALA A 28 9.52 17.79 17.43
N PRO A 29 9.14 18.82 16.65
CA PRO A 29 7.74 19.24 16.59
C PRO A 29 6.86 18.07 16.13
N ASP A 30 5.60 18.04 16.56
CA ASP A 30 4.63 17.05 16.06
C ASP A 30 4.08 17.48 14.68
N LEU A 31 4.07 18.78 14.40
CA LEU A 31 3.57 19.43 13.20
C LEU A 31 4.53 20.53 12.76
N GLY A 32 4.82 20.65 11.47
CA GLY A 32 5.63 21.75 10.94
C GLY A 32 5.46 21.90 9.44
N PHE A 33 5.94 23.02 8.92
CA PHE A 33 6.07 23.21 7.48
C PHE A 33 7.35 23.97 7.15
N LEU A 34 7.84 23.79 5.93
CA LEU A 34 8.97 24.50 5.38
C LEU A 34 8.55 25.16 4.06
N PHE A 35 8.69 26.49 4.00
CA PHE A 35 8.48 27.28 2.79
C PHE A 35 9.65 28.24 2.57
N PRO A 36 10.16 28.38 1.33
CA PRO A 36 9.84 27.52 0.17
C PRO A 36 10.29 26.07 0.38
N ALA A 37 9.69 25.12 -0.36
CA ALA A 37 10.16 23.75 -0.38
C ALA A 37 11.54 23.66 -1.06
N PHE A 38 12.22 22.53 -0.85
CA PHE A 38 13.51 22.24 -1.48
C PHE A 38 13.46 20.89 -2.18
N ASN A 39 13.43 20.91 -3.50
CA ASN A 39 13.39 19.74 -4.37
C ASN A 39 14.70 19.69 -5.17
N ASP A 40 15.39 18.55 -5.18
CA ASP A 40 16.68 18.36 -5.87
C ASP A 40 17.74 19.44 -5.60
N ARG A 41 17.87 19.83 -4.31
CA ARG A 41 18.76 20.89 -3.83
C ARG A 41 18.45 22.29 -4.37
N ASN A 42 17.31 22.49 -5.03
CA ASN A 42 16.85 23.77 -5.52
C ASN A 42 15.65 24.28 -4.70
N THR A 43 15.53 25.59 -4.61
CA THR A 43 14.36 26.24 -3.99
C THR A 43 13.15 26.12 -4.92
N ASP A 44 12.07 25.56 -4.41
CA ASP A 44 10.78 25.51 -5.08
C ASP A 44 9.81 26.50 -4.41
N LEU A 45 9.56 27.62 -5.10
CA LEU A 45 8.68 28.70 -4.64
C LEU A 45 7.19 28.36 -4.78
N HIS A 46 6.86 27.29 -5.50
CA HIS A 46 5.49 26.87 -5.77
C HIS A 46 5.01 25.78 -4.81
N SER A 47 5.92 25.20 -4.04
CA SER A 47 5.63 24.09 -3.13
C SER A 47 6.00 24.43 -1.68
N LEU A 48 5.34 23.73 -0.76
CA LEU A 48 5.62 23.75 0.67
C LEU A 48 5.81 22.31 1.14
N LEU A 49 6.80 22.07 1.99
CA LEU A 49 6.98 20.76 2.62
C LEU A 49 6.24 20.74 3.96
N TYR A 50 5.22 19.90 4.06
CA TYR A 50 4.46 19.69 5.29
C TYR A 50 5.03 18.48 6.05
N TYR A 51 5.22 18.63 7.35
CA TYR A 51 5.67 17.58 8.25
C TYR A 51 4.57 17.29 9.29
N SER A 52 4.20 16.02 9.40
CA SER A 52 3.48 15.48 10.54
C SER A 52 4.22 14.28 11.08
N LYS A 53 4.34 14.20 12.41
CA LYS A 53 4.91 13.05 13.10
C LYS A 53 4.04 11.79 12.96
N ASN A 54 2.72 11.96 12.84
CA ASN A 54 1.79 10.87 12.60
C ASN A 54 0.99 11.18 11.32
N PRO A 55 1.21 10.43 10.21
CA PRO A 55 0.52 10.68 8.95
C PRO A 55 -0.98 10.36 9.01
N GLU A 56 -1.45 9.66 10.04
CA GLU A 56 -2.89 9.42 10.27
C GLU A 56 -3.55 10.56 11.07
N GLU A 57 -2.76 11.48 11.63
CA GLU A 57 -3.23 12.65 12.39
C GLU A 57 -2.81 13.94 11.66
N LEU A 58 -3.36 14.14 10.46
CA LEU A 58 -3.14 15.38 9.71
C LEU A 58 -3.96 16.52 10.29
N SER A 59 -3.33 17.67 10.51
CA SER A 59 -4.03 18.89 10.93
C SER A 59 -4.84 19.47 9.77
N THR A 60 -6.14 19.22 9.78
CA THR A 60 -7.08 19.71 8.76
C THR A 60 -7.10 21.23 8.68
N GLN A 61 -7.09 21.92 9.83
CA GLN A 61 -7.05 23.38 9.91
C GLN A 61 -5.81 23.96 9.24
N LEU A 62 -4.62 23.39 9.48
CA LEU A 62 -3.40 23.90 8.87
C LEU A 62 -3.39 23.65 7.36
N ILE A 63 -3.79 22.46 6.90
CA ILE A 63 -3.74 22.11 5.48
C ILE A 63 -4.83 22.87 4.69
N ASP A 64 -6.06 22.88 5.19
CA ASP A 64 -7.20 23.42 4.44
C ASP A 64 -7.42 24.91 4.69
N GLU A 65 -7.47 25.36 5.95
CA GLU A 65 -7.81 26.74 6.28
C GLU A 65 -6.62 27.70 6.10
N VAL A 66 -5.41 27.27 6.48
CA VAL A 66 -4.21 28.11 6.42
C VAL A 66 -3.51 28.00 5.07
N LEU A 67 -3.28 26.78 4.58
CA LEU A 67 -2.57 26.56 3.31
C LEU A 67 -3.50 26.52 2.10
N GLY A 68 -4.82 26.34 2.28
CA GLY A 68 -5.77 26.24 1.16
C GLY A 68 -5.63 24.97 0.33
N CYS A 69 -4.88 23.97 0.82
CA CYS A 69 -4.56 22.74 0.12
C CYS A 69 -5.64 21.66 0.36
N THR A 70 -5.73 20.70 -0.55
CA THR A 70 -6.46 19.46 -0.27
C THR A 70 -5.74 18.66 0.80
N ILE A 71 -6.51 18.07 1.71
CA ILE A 71 -5.97 17.06 2.63
C ILE A 71 -5.79 15.77 1.83
N PRO A 72 -4.56 15.28 1.62
CA PRO A 72 -4.36 14.04 0.90
C PRO A 72 -4.84 12.86 1.76
N LEU A 73 -5.38 11.83 1.10
CA LEU A 73 -5.59 10.53 1.77
C LEU A 73 -4.25 9.95 2.22
N SER A 74 -4.18 9.40 3.43
CA SER A 74 -3.00 8.66 3.89
C SER A 74 -2.76 7.44 2.99
N ALA A 75 -1.53 6.94 2.91
CA ALA A 75 -1.23 5.74 2.11
C ALA A 75 -2.12 4.55 2.48
N LYS A 76 -2.45 4.41 3.78
CA LYS A 76 -3.37 3.40 4.27
C LYS A 76 -4.79 3.64 3.77
N SER A 77 -5.32 4.86 3.91
CA SER A 77 -6.66 5.20 3.41
C SER A 77 -6.76 5.06 1.89
N GLN A 78 -5.73 5.46 1.14
CA GLN A 78 -5.69 5.26 -0.32
C GLN A 78 -5.86 3.77 -0.67
N LYS A 79 -5.14 2.88 0.03
CA LYS A 79 -5.25 1.44 -0.18
C LYS A 79 -6.65 0.92 0.14
N GLU A 80 -7.18 1.24 1.30
CA GLU A 80 -8.50 0.77 1.76
C GLU A 80 -9.62 1.29 0.85
N THR A 81 -9.57 2.57 0.46
CA THR A 81 -10.54 3.18 -0.45
C THR A 81 -10.45 2.58 -1.86
N PHE A 82 -9.25 2.36 -2.39
CA PHE A 82 -9.08 1.70 -3.69
C PHE A 82 -9.64 0.27 -3.67
N GLN A 83 -9.36 -0.50 -2.62
CA GLN A 83 -9.91 -1.85 -2.44
C GLN A 83 -11.44 -1.85 -2.40
N ALA A 84 -12.04 -0.93 -1.66
CA ALA A 84 -13.50 -0.78 -1.61
C ALA A 84 -14.09 -0.46 -2.99
N ILE A 85 -13.47 0.45 -3.76
CA ILE A 85 -13.92 0.79 -5.12
C ILE A 85 -13.85 -0.44 -6.03
N VAL A 86 -12.76 -1.20 -5.99
CA VAL A 86 -12.59 -2.41 -6.80
C VAL A 86 -13.66 -3.45 -6.44
N GLU A 87 -13.86 -3.72 -5.15
CA GLU A 87 -14.86 -4.69 -4.67
C GLU A 87 -16.29 -4.28 -5.05
N GLU A 88 -16.64 -3.01 -4.87
CA GLU A 88 -17.99 -2.50 -5.16
C GLU A 88 -18.29 -2.43 -6.66
N THR A 89 -17.29 -2.05 -7.47
CA THR A 89 -17.47 -1.93 -8.93
C THR A 89 -17.48 -3.30 -9.62
N LEU A 90 -16.67 -4.25 -9.17
CA LEU A 90 -16.65 -5.60 -9.74
C LEU A 90 -17.85 -6.44 -9.28
N GLY A 91 -18.31 -6.27 -8.03
CA GLY A 91 -19.48 -6.97 -7.51
C GLY A 91 -19.39 -8.49 -7.69
N GLU A 92 -20.28 -9.06 -8.49
CA GLU A 92 -20.33 -10.50 -8.78
C GLU A 92 -19.14 -11.00 -9.63
N ASN A 93 -18.51 -10.11 -10.41
CA ASN A 93 -17.32 -10.42 -11.22
C ASN A 93 -16.02 -10.29 -10.43
N CYS A 94 -16.08 -10.07 -9.11
CA CYS A 94 -14.91 -9.98 -8.24
C CYS A 94 -14.33 -11.39 -7.98
N ASP A 95 -13.81 -12.03 -9.03
CA ASP A 95 -13.17 -13.34 -8.96
C ASP A 95 -11.64 -13.25 -8.87
N PHE A 96 -11.00 -14.40 -8.61
CA PHE A 96 -9.56 -14.47 -8.39
C PHE A 96 -8.75 -13.98 -9.60
N GLU A 97 -9.13 -14.39 -10.81
CA GLU A 97 -8.39 -14.02 -12.02
C GLU A 97 -8.54 -12.53 -12.32
N THR A 98 -9.73 -11.96 -12.12
CA THR A 98 -9.98 -10.53 -12.29
C THR A 98 -9.12 -9.68 -11.36
N VAL A 99 -9.10 -9.99 -10.06
CA VAL A 99 -8.29 -9.27 -9.08
C VAL A 99 -6.79 -9.45 -9.34
N LYS A 100 -6.37 -10.64 -9.77
CA LYS A 100 -5.00 -10.92 -10.19
C LYS A 100 -4.61 -10.07 -11.41
N ASN A 101 -5.45 -10.00 -12.44
CA ASN A 101 -5.19 -9.21 -13.65
C ASN A 101 -5.09 -7.71 -13.34
N ILE A 102 -5.93 -7.17 -12.44
CA ILE A 102 -5.82 -5.78 -11.96
C ILE A 102 -4.46 -5.54 -11.31
N HIS A 103 -4.01 -6.46 -10.45
CA HIS A 103 -2.71 -6.33 -9.78
C HIS A 103 -1.54 -6.41 -10.78
N GLU A 104 -1.62 -7.32 -11.76
CA GLU A 104 -0.61 -7.45 -12.83
C GLU A 104 -0.56 -6.19 -13.69
N SER A 105 -1.71 -5.68 -14.15
CA SER A 105 -1.80 -4.45 -14.95
C SER A 105 -1.24 -3.23 -14.20
N LEU A 106 -1.55 -3.07 -12.92
CA LEU A 106 -0.98 -2.00 -12.11
C LEU A 106 0.54 -2.15 -11.92
N SER A 107 1.03 -3.38 -11.79
CA SER A 107 2.46 -3.66 -11.65
C SER A 107 3.21 -3.34 -12.95
N GLU A 108 2.61 -3.65 -14.10
CA GLU A 108 3.13 -3.29 -15.42
C GLU A 108 3.21 -1.76 -15.58
N MET A 109 2.13 -1.04 -15.29
CA MET A 109 2.10 0.43 -15.34
C MET A 109 3.18 1.06 -14.43
N LEU A 110 3.46 0.46 -13.27
CA LEU A 110 4.50 0.92 -12.35
C LEU A 110 5.91 0.70 -12.91
N GLU A 111 6.16 -0.44 -13.56
CA GLU A 111 7.48 -0.74 -14.14
C GLU A 111 7.74 0.14 -15.38
N GLU A 112 6.72 0.44 -16.19
CA GLU A 112 6.82 1.36 -17.34
C GLU A 112 7.24 2.78 -16.93
N ARG A 113 6.82 3.25 -15.74
CA ARG A 113 7.09 4.60 -15.24
C ARG A 113 8.16 4.65 -14.14
N LYS A 114 8.96 3.61 -14.01
CA LYS A 114 9.95 3.51 -12.93
C LYS A 114 11.09 4.52 -13.02
N GLU A 115 11.39 4.97 -14.24
CA GLU A 115 12.41 6.00 -14.50
C GLU A 115 11.85 7.43 -14.41
N ASP A 116 10.52 7.58 -14.33
CA ASP A 116 9.89 8.89 -14.22
C ASP A 116 10.20 9.52 -12.84
N PRO A 117 10.52 10.82 -12.80
CA PRO A 117 10.79 11.50 -11.53
C PRO A 117 9.53 11.65 -10.67
N GLU A 118 8.34 11.64 -11.28
CA GLU A 118 7.07 11.75 -10.58
C GLU A 118 6.44 10.37 -10.35
N PRO A 119 5.89 10.11 -9.14
CA PRO A 119 5.24 8.84 -8.86
C PRO A 119 3.99 8.67 -9.72
N LEU A 120 3.75 7.45 -10.22
CA LEU A 120 2.52 7.13 -10.94
C LEU A 120 1.29 7.35 -10.04
N THR A 121 0.44 8.29 -10.42
CA THR A 121 -0.87 8.54 -9.83
C THR A 121 -1.97 7.98 -10.73
N LEU A 122 -3.02 7.47 -10.11
CA LEU A 122 -4.25 7.00 -10.74
C LEU A 122 -5.36 7.99 -10.41
N ASP A 123 -5.84 8.70 -11.42
CA ASP A 123 -7.07 9.47 -11.33
C ASP A 123 -8.31 8.60 -11.59
N LYS A 124 -9.49 9.19 -11.46
CA LYS A 124 -10.76 8.50 -11.68
C LYS A 124 -10.87 7.86 -13.07
N TYR A 125 -10.35 8.52 -14.09
CA TYR A 125 -10.37 8.02 -15.46
C TYR A 125 -9.48 6.78 -15.62
N GLN A 126 -8.29 6.82 -15.04
CA GLN A 126 -7.35 5.70 -15.04
C GLN A 126 -7.92 4.52 -14.24
N VAL A 127 -8.54 4.76 -13.07
CA VAL A 127 -9.22 3.71 -12.29
C VAL A 127 -10.37 3.10 -13.10
N LYS A 128 -11.19 3.92 -13.76
CA LYS A 128 -12.30 3.45 -14.60
C LYS A 128 -11.81 2.57 -15.76
N ARG A 129 -10.76 3.01 -16.48
CA ARG A 129 -10.14 2.21 -17.55
C ARG A 129 -9.52 0.92 -17.04
N LEU A 130 -8.87 0.95 -15.88
CA LEU A 130 -8.29 -0.23 -15.26
C LEU A 130 -9.37 -1.27 -14.97
N LEU A 131 -10.49 -0.85 -14.37
CA LEU A 131 -11.61 -1.74 -14.06
C LEU A 131 -12.29 -2.26 -15.34
N GLU A 132 -12.51 -1.40 -16.33
CA GLU A 132 -13.08 -1.76 -17.64
C GLU A 132 -12.26 -2.82 -18.37
N ASN A 133 -10.94 -2.66 -18.43
CA ASN A 133 -10.03 -3.61 -19.09
C ASN A 133 -9.95 -4.95 -18.36
N ASN A 134 -10.34 -5.00 -17.09
CA ASN A 134 -10.23 -6.19 -16.25
C ASN A 134 -11.59 -6.83 -15.93
N GLY A 135 -12.67 -6.51 -16.66
CA GLY A 135 -13.92 -7.26 -16.56
C GLY A 135 -15.01 -6.62 -15.69
N ALA A 136 -14.90 -5.33 -15.38
CA ALA A 136 -16.02 -4.59 -14.79
C ALA A 136 -17.16 -4.40 -15.82
N ASP A 137 -18.40 -4.61 -15.38
CA ASP A 137 -19.56 -4.43 -16.25
C ASP A 137 -19.80 -2.95 -16.58
N PRO A 138 -20.23 -2.60 -17.82
CA PRO A 138 -20.50 -1.22 -18.22
C PRO A 138 -21.53 -0.51 -17.32
N GLU A 139 -22.51 -1.25 -16.80
CA GLU A 139 -23.53 -0.72 -15.88
C GLU A 139 -22.89 -0.34 -14.53
N LYS A 140 -22.02 -1.19 -13.98
CA LYS A 140 -21.29 -0.91 -12.73
C LYS A 140 -20.26 0.21 -12.87
N LEU A 141 -19.64 0.34 -14.04
CA LEU A 141 -18.75 1.46 -14.36
C LEU A 141 -19.48 2.81 -14.45
N GLN A 142 -20.80 2.84 -14.66
CA GLN A 142 -21.58 4.07 -14.53
C GLN A 142 -21.85 4.41 -13.07
N GLU A 143 -22.08 3.40 -12.23
CA GLU A 143 -22.24 3.57 -10.78
C GLU A 143 -20.93 4.08 -10.13
N LEU A 144 -19.77 3.71 -10.69
CA LEU A 144 -18.44 4.20 -10.27
C LEU A 144 -18.41 5.73 -10.11
N ASP A 145 -19.02 6.47 -11.03
CA ASP A 145 -19.02 7.94 -11.00
C ASP A 145 -19.71 8.52 -9.75
N THR A 146 -20.61 7.75 -9.14
CA THR A 146 -21.40 8.12 -7.94
C THR A 146 -20.72 7.69 -6.64
N ILE A 147 -20.01 6.56 -6.65
CA ILE A 147 -19.32 6.02 -5.47
C ILE A 147 -17.89 6.56 -5.32
N TYR A 148 -17.34 7.18 -6.37
CA TYR A 148 -15.97 7.66 -6.35
C TYR A 148 -15.77 8.74 -5.27
N PRO A 149 -14.77 8.57 -4.39
CA PRO A 149 -14.53 9.47 -3.26
C PRO A 149 -14.26 10.89 -3.77
N THR A 150 -15.11 11.80 -3.30
CA THR A 150 -15.06 13.22 -3.64
C THR A 150 -15.09 14.03 -2.34
N ASP A 151 -14.21 15.02 -2.21
CA ASP A 151 -14.16 15.88 -1.02
C ASP A 151 -15.29 16.93 -1.00
N GLU A 152 -15.38 17.69 0.10
CA GLU A 152 -16.37 18.77 0.27
C GLU A 152 -16.27 19.88 -0.78
N LYS A 153 -15.15 19.95 -1.53
CA LYS A 153 -14.89 20.92 -2.60
C LYS A 153 -15.07 20.30 -4.00
N SER A 154 -15.76 19.17 -4.10
CA SER A 154 -15.99 18.43 -5.35
C SER A 154 -14.70 17.95 -6.04
N ARG A 155 -13.61 17.76 -5.29
CA ARG A 155 -12.35 17.23 -5.83
C ARG A 155 -12.32 15.72 -5.68
N GLU A 156 -12.08 15.03 -6.79
CA GLU A 156 -12.00 13.58 -6.85
C GLU A 156 -10.67 13.08 -6.25
N ALA A 157 -10.70 11.96 -5.55
CA ALA A 157 -9.47 11.37 -5.01
C ALA A 157 -8.53 10.90 -6.12
N SER A 158 -7.23 10.95 -5.83
CA SER A 158 -6.19 10.31 -6.64
C SER A 158 -5.40 9.33 -5.79
N PHE A 159 -5.02 8.21 -6.40
CA PHE A 159 -4.28 7.14 -5.72
C PHE A 159 -2.86 7.09 -6.24
N VAL A 160 -1.88 7.09 -5.34
CA VAL A 160 -0.50 6.78 -5.74
C VAL A 160 -0.41 5.27 -5.97
N ALA A 161 0.01 4.84 -7.15
CA ALA A 161 0.01 3.42 -7.54
C ALA A 161 0.80 2.55 -6.56
N THR A 162 1.91 3.04 -6.00
CA THR A 162 2.72 2.31 -5.00
C THR A 162 2.03 2.15 -3.64
N ASN A 163 1.00 2.95 -3.34
CA ASN A 163 0.22 2.82 -2.10
C ASN A 163 -0.88 1.75 -2.23
N VAL A 164 -1.41 1.56 -3.44
CA VAL A 164 -2.50 0.60 -3.71
C VAL A 164 -1.98 -0.77 -4.15
N VAL A 165 -0.83 -0.83 -4.84
CA VAL A 165 -0.17 -2.08 -5.21
C VAL A 165 0.73 -2.58 -4.07
N SER A 166 0.63 -3.87 -3.76
CA SER A 166 1.54 -4.49 -2.81
C SER A 166 2.89 -4.77 -3.47
N THR A 167 3.81 -3.79 -3.40
CA THR A 167 5.20 -3.96 -3.86
C THR A 167 5.96 -5.06 -3.13
N ARG A 168 5.47 -5.53 -1.97
CA ARG A 168 6.12 -6.54 -1.13
C ARG A 168 5.75 -7.98 -1.49
N GLY A 169 4.75 -8.20 -2.34
CA GLY A 169 4.27 -9.54 -2.70
C GLY A 169 2.78 -9.58 -2.98
N PHE A 170 2.39 -10.53 -3.84
CA PHE A 170 1.01 -10.93 -4.03
C PHE A 170 0.62 -11.88 -2.88
N GLU A 171 -0.31 -11.46 -2.03
CA GLU A 171 -0.71 -12.19 -0.83
C GLU A 171 -2.14 -12.71 -0.98
N ILE A 172 -2.30 -14.01 -0.79
CA ILE A 172 -3.59 -14.69 -0.80
C ILE A 172 -3.84 -15.20 0.61
N LYS A 173 -5.01 -14.86 1.18
CA LYS A 173 -5.40 -15.28 2.52
C LYS A 173 -6.70 -16.06 2.48
N THR A 174 -6.70 -17.21 3.12
CA THR A 174 -7.89 -17.95 3.54
C THR A 174 -7.89 -17.99 5.08
N PRO A 175 -8.96 -18.47 5.74
CA PRO A 175 -9.04 -18.47 7.21
C PRO A 175 -7.83 -19.12 7.91
N ASP A 176 -7.30 -20.19 7.35
CA ASP A 176 -6.24 -21.00 7.98
C ASP A 176 -4.91 -20.98 7.21
N VAL A 177 -4.85 -20.36 6.02
CA VAL A 177 -3.67 -20.40 5.14
C VAL A 177 -3.36 -19.01 4.58
N SER A 178 -2.08 -18.64 4.62
CA SER A 178 -1.57 -17.45 3.94
C SER A 178 -0.49 -17.86 2.95
N ILE A 179 -0.69 -17.50 1.68
CA ILE A 179 0.23 -17.75 0.58
C ILE A 179 0.81 -16.40 0.18
N LYS A 180 2.14 -16.31 0.12
CA LYS A 180 2.85 -15.13 -0.37
C LYS A 180 3.66 -15.51 -1.59
N VAL A 181 3.44 -14.77 -2.67
CA VAL A 181 4.09 -14.97 -3.96
C VAL A 181 4.83 -13.70 -4.33
N ALA A 182 5.98 -13.84 -5.00
CA ALA A 182 6.67 -12.69 -5.55
C ALA A 182 5.77 -11.97 -6.56
N PRO A 183 5.76 -10.62 -6.61
CA PRO A 183 4.87 -9.87 -7.50
C PRO A 183 5.01 -10.23 -8.98
N ASP A 184 6.22 -10.62 -9.42
CA ASP A 184 6.56 -11.02 -10.78
C ASP A 184 6.24 -12.50 -11.10
N LYS A 185 5.71 -13.25 -10.12
CA LYS A 185 5.44 -14.70 -10.21
C LYS A 185 3.98 -15.05 -9.96
N THR A 186 3.07 -14.09 -10.05
CA THR A 186 1.62 -14.31 -9.91
C THR A 186 1.07 -15.35 -10.89
N TYR A 187 1.67 -15.47 -12.08
CA TYR A 187 1.30 -16.47 -13.09
C TYR A 187 1.41 -17.94 -12.60
N LEU A 188 2.21 -18.21 -11.56
CA LEU A 188 2.32 -19.54 -10.94
C LEU A 188 1.08 -19.95 -10.15
N VAL A 189 0.20 -18.99 -9.83
CA VAL A 189 -1.02 -19.25 -9.06
C VAL A 189 -2.24 -19.17 -9.96
N GLN A 190 -3.09 -20.19 -9.85
CA GLN A 190 -4.33 -20.31 -10.60
C GLN A 190 -5.42 -20.89 -9.70
N THR A 191 -6.67 -20.60 -10.01
CA THR A 191 -7.81 -21.28 -9.37
C THR A 191 -8.28 -22.44 -10.25
N LYS A 192 -8.45 -23.64 -9.66
CA LYS A 192 -8.92 -24.83 -10.37
C LYS A 192 -9.91 -25.62 -9.53
N MET A 193 -10.91 -26.19 -10.21
CA MET A 193 -11.81 -27.16 -9.60
C MET A 193 -11.12 -28.52 -9.48
N VAL A 194 -10.91 -28.98 -8.25
CA VAL A 194 -10.36 -30.30 -7.94
C VAL A 194 -11.41 -31.06 -7.15
N GLU A 195 -11.90 -32.18 -7.70
CA GLU A 195 -12.92 -33.02 -7.05
C GLU A 195 -14.18 -32.23 -6.61
N GLY A 196 -14.60 -31.25 -7.42
CA GLY A 196 -15.78 -30.43 -7.13
C GLY A 196 -15.55 -29.32 -6.09
N ARG A 197 -14.30 -29.09 -5.67
CA ARG A 197 -13.93 -28.01 -4.74
C ARG A 197 -13.06 -26.98 -5.46
N SER A 198 -13.33 -25.70 -5.23
CA SER A 198 -12.46 -24.62 -5.71
C SER A 198 -11.16 -24.66 -4.91
N CYS A 199 -10.04 -24.78 -5.61
CA CYS A 199 -8.72 -24.88 -5.03
C CYS A 199 -7.77 -23.87 -5.67
N ILE A 200 -6.87 -23.34 -4.86
CA ILE A 200 -5.75 -22.52 -5.33
C ILE A 200 -4.61 -23.49 -5.64
N VAL A 201 -4.21 -23.53 -6.90
CA VAL A 201 -3.14 -24.40 -7.41
C VAL A 201 -1.92 -23.54 -7.67
N ILE A 202 -0.79 -23.97 -7.12
CA ILE A 202 0.51 -23.35 -7.35
C ILE A 202 1.32 -24.35 -8.17
N GLU A 203 1.81 -23.92 -9.32
CA GLU A 203 2.72 -24.72 -10.13
C GLU A 203 4.05 -24.94 -9.39
N VAL A 204 4.53 -26.18 -9.39
CA VAL A 204 5.70 -26.60 -8.64
C VAL A 204 6.83 -26.97 -9.59
N ASN A 205 7.97 -26.28 -9.44
CA ASN A 205 9.20 -26.58 -10.17
C ASN A 205 10.07 -27.55 -9.34
N GLU A 206 11.22 -27.98 -9.87
CA GLU A 206 12.02 -29.11 -9.32
C GLU A 206 12.49 -28.99 -7.84
N HIS A 207 12.29 -27.85 -7.17
CA HIS A 207 12.70 -27.62 -5.79
C HIS A 207 11.53 -27.23 -4.88
N VAL A 208 11.07 -28.17 -4.07
CA VAL A 208 10.05 -27.95 -3.02
C VAL A 208 10.70 -28.15 -1.67
N GLU A 209 10.42 -27.26 -0.72
CA GLU A 209 10.84 -27.42 0.67
C GLU A 209 9.65 -27.38 1.63
N ILE A 210 9.64 -28.28 2.60
CA ILE A 210 8.67 -28.29 3.70
C ILE A 210 9.46 -28.05 4.99
N ASN A 211 9.29 -26.88 5.61
CA ASN A 211 10.01 -26.49 6.82
C ASN A 211 11.56 -26.64 6.68
N GLY A 212 12.09 -26.30 5.50
CA GLY A 212 13.52 -26.42 5.17
C GLY A 212 13.98 -27.81 4.74
N ILE A 213 13.06 -28.77 4.60
CA ILE A 213 13.35 -30.13 4.10
C ILE A 213 12.99 -30.20 2.62
N SER A 214 13.99 -30.43 1.76
CA SER A 214 13.76 -30.63 0.33
C SER A 214 12.99 -31.92 0.07
N VAL A 215 11.90 -31.83 -0.70
CA VAL A 215 11.06 -32.95 -1.12
C VAL A 215 11.00 -33.03 -2.63
N LYS A 216 10.95 -34.26 -3.16
CA LYS A 216 10.82 -34.48 -4.60
C LYS A 216 9.37 -34.22 -5.03
N PRO A 217 9.11 -33.36 -6.02
CA PRO A 217 7.77 -33.18 -6.55
C PRO A 217 7.27 -34.47 -7.20
N ILE A 218 5.94 -34.65 -7.22
CA ILE A 218 5.29 -35.80 -7.85
C ILE A 218 5.50 -35.68 -9.36
N ARG A 219 6.26 -36.61 -9.95
CA ARG A 219 6.42 -36.68 -11.42
C ARG A 219 5.15 -37.23 -12.05
N SER A 220 4.68 -36.60 -13.14
CA SER A 220 3.60 -37.15 -13.97
C SER A 220 4.08 -38.44 -14.65
N LYS A 221 3.21 -39.44 -14.76
CA LYS A 221 3.49 -40.72 -15.46
C LYS A 221 3.62 -40.59 -16.98
N GLN A 222 3.86 -39.39 -17.52
CA GLN A 222 3.93 -39.14 -18.96
C GLN A 222 5.36 -39.16 -19.52
N ASP A 223 6.38 -39.32 -18.68
CA ASP A 223 7.79 -39.38 -19.09
C ASP A 223 8.32 -40.83 -19.25
N GLU A 224 7.45 -41.85 -19.32
CA GLU A 224 7.83 -43.27 -19.45
C GLU A 224 7.41 -43.94 -20.78
N GLU A 225 7.09 -43.19 -21.84
CA GLU A 225 6.94 -43.73 -23.22
C GLU A 225 8.01 -43.20 -24.18
#